data_AF-R7FMH6-F1
#
_entry.id   AF-R7FMH6-F1
#
_cell.length_a   1.000
_cell.length_b   1.000
_cell.length_c   1.000
_cell.angle_alpha   90.00
_cell.angle_beta   90.00
_cell.angle_gamma   90.00
#
_symmetry.space_group_name_H-M   'P 1'
#
loop_
_entity.id
_entity.type
_entity.pdbx_description
1 polymer ?
#
loop_
_entity_poly.entity_id
_entity_poly.type
_entity_poly.pdbx_seq_one_letter_code
_entity_poly.pdbx_strand_id
1 'polypeptide(L)'
;MFKDKQDYEKYIEKQKVTNADLREENYFEHNDNGEIILKKQDYNTSALDVEKYTNCVNWVLLKDQKTMALLKRPFGDIYRELTKEQYYVSLYNNILLPQIAKQFQNKSAQYYIVAGNKFNRNMKQILTVDFKKKNEELVHGEEILEESDGNINELNIQSIMKHINKYLNEKAFKSQDIDTIKKEFIKQSLFNRFVKQTDENNHNWGILLNEKEKRARIAPIYDLDCCCESGTLRKKVRTTSDGSKYDFGAFFRDFGDKKWFNKYVEEVIEDFDINKAIQNAKTETGIEIPTEIKEHYKNFFGERFYEFKGAYQKFLTEEIDKEKQNEVR
;
A
#
# COMPACT_ATOMS: atom_id res chain seq x y z
N MET A 1 10.49 -19.17 20.22
CA MET A 1 9.35 -19.76 19.49
C MET A 1 8.18 -19.78 20.46
N PHE A 2 7.10 -19.05 20.19
CA PHE A 2 5.89 -19.06 21.03
C PHE A 2 5.16 -20.39 20.85
N LYS A 3 4.54 -20.90 21.90
CA LYS A 3 3.96 -22.26 21.87
C LYS A 3 2.60 -22.31 21.17
N ASP A 4 1.83 -21.22 21.22
CA ASP A 4 0.50 -21.11 20.61
C ASP A 4 0.04 -19.63 20.54
N LYS A 5 -1.18 -19.41 20.02
CA LYS A 5 -1.81 -18.09 19.86
C LYS A 5 -2.07 -17.39 21.20
N GLN A 6 -2.46 -18.12 22.25
CA GLN A 6 -2.70 -17.54 23.58
C GLN A 6 -1.39 -17.09 24.24
N ASP A 7 -0.33 -17.87 24.07
CA ASP A 7 1.01 -17.55 24.55
C ASP A 7 1.54 -16.29 23.83
N TYR A 8 1.25 -16.16 22.52
CA TYR A 8 1.50 -14.96 21.74
C TYR A 8 0.66 -13.75 22.20
N GLU A 9 -0.66 -13.90 22.38
CA GLU A 9 -1.55 -12.81 22.83
C GLU A 9 -1.17 -12.29 24.22
N LYS A 10 -0.93 -13.19 25.18
CA LYS A 10 -0.42 -12.85 26.53
C LYS A 10 0.94 -12.17 26.46
N TYR A 11 1.78 -12.58 25.52
CA TYR A 11 3.09 -11.98 25.31
C TYR A 11 2.97 -10.54 24.77
N ILE A 12 2.15 -10.32 23.75
CA ILE A 12 1.89 -8.98 23.18
C ILE A 12 1.33 -8.02 24.23
N GLU A 13 0.38 -8.51 25.04
CA GLU A 13 -0.21 -7.74 26.14
C GLU A 13 0.84 -7.35 27.19
N LYS A 14 1.75 -8.27 27.52
CA LYS A 14 2.81 -8.06 28.51
C LYS A 14 3.94 -7.14 28.04
N GLN A 15 4.28 -7.17 26.75
CA GLN A 15 5.40 -6.38 26.21
C GLN A 15 5.07 -4.90 25.96
N LYS A 16 3.80 -4.49 26.12
CA LYS A 16 3.33 -3.14 25.79
C LYS A 16 3.87 -2.72 24.43
N VAL A 17 3.59 -3.50 23.37
CA VAL A 17 4.01 -3.17 22.00
C VAL A 17 3.69 -1.71 21.71
N THR A 18 4.74 -0.91 21.63
CA THR A 18 4.71 0.49 21.24
C THR A 18 5.48 0.53 19.94
N ASN A 19 4.84 1.03 18.88
CA ASN A 19 5.54 1.39 17.66
C ASN A 19 6.52 2.52 18.06
N ALA A 20 7.75 2.14 18.41
CA ALA A 20 8.83 3.09 18.61
C ALA A 20 9.14 3.70 17.24
N ASP A 21 9.64 4.93 17.20
CA ASP A 21 10.28 5.45 15.98
C ASP A 21 11.26 4.38 15.48
N LEU A 22 10.93 3.74 14.36
CA LEU A 22 11.76 2.73 13.73
C LEU A 22 12.94 3.46 13.10
N ARG A 23 13.97 3.70 13.90
CA ARG A 23 15.29 3.98 13.37
C ARG A 23 15.87 2.65 12.96
N GLU A 24 15.82 2.35 11.68
CA GLU A 24 16.28 1.11 11.05
C GLU A 24 17.68 0.68 11.54
N GLU A 25 18.56 1.67 11.74
CA GLU A 25 19.91 1.53 12.31
C GLU A 25 19.95 0.79 13.67
N ASN A 26 18.85 0.79 14.42
CA ASN A 26 18.76 0.11 15.72
C ASN A 26 18.50 -1.39 15.61
N TYR A 27 18.06 -1.87 14.44
CA TYR A 27 17.51 -3.21 14.28
C TYR A 27 18.29 -4.08 13.30
N PHE A 28 18.91 -3.46 12.29
CA PHE A 28 19.42 -4.18 11.14
C PHE A 28 20.84 -3.77 10.78
N GLU A 29 21.68 -4.76 10.49
CA GLU A 29 22.93 -4.53 9.77
C GLU A 29 22.63 -4.51 8.26
N HIS A 30 23.32 -3.65 7.53
CA HIS A 30 23.22 -3.57 6.08
C HIS A 30 24.47 -4.15 5.42
N ASN A 31 24.30 -4.81 4.28
CA ASN A 31 25.41 -5.10 3.39
C ASN A 31 25.74 -3.88 2.51
N ASP A 32 26.80 -3.99 1.70
CA ASP A 32 27.26 -2.91 0.81
C ASP A 32 26.22 -2.50 -0.25
N ASN A 33 25.20 -3.33 -0.50
CA ASN A 33 24.11 -3.03 -1.43
C ASN A 33 22.90 -2.38 -0.74
N GLY A 34 22.98 -2.10 0.56
CA GLY A 34 21.89 -1.56 1.39
C GLY A 34 20.88 -2.61 1.86
N GLU A 35 21.08 -3.89 1.54
CA GLU A 35 20.15 -4.96 1.94
C GLU A 35 20.34 -5.29 3.43
N ILE A 36 19.22 -5.58 4.11
CA ILE A 36 19.24 -5.99 5.51
C ILE A 36 19.83 -7.40 5.63
N ILE A 37 20.76 -7.57 6.56
CA ILE A 37 21.28 -8.86 7.00
C ILE A 37 20.47 -9.31 8.22
N LEU A 38 19.58 -10.28 8.03
CA LEU A 38 18.76 -10.81 9.12
C LEU A 38 19.40 -12.09 9.71
N LYS A 39 20.05 -11.99 10.88
CA LYS A 39 20.64 -13.17 11.55
C LYS A 39 19.61 -13.81 12.48
N LYS A 40 19.73 -15.13 12.73
CA LYS A 40 18.82 -15.89 13.61
C LYS A 40 18.72 -15.33 15.04
N GLN A 41 19.73 -14.60 15.50
CA GLN A 41 19.77 -13.97 16.81
C GLN A 41 19.03 -12.62 16.87
N ASP A 42 18.66 -12.07 15.71
CA ASP A 42 18.07 -10.73 15.60
C ASP A 42 16.53 -10.76 15.61
N TYR A 43 15.92 -11.95 15.61
CA TYR A 43 14.47 -12.09 15.66
C TYR A 43 14.01 -13.43 16.25
N ASN A 44 12.76 -13.44 16.72
CA ASN A 44 12.03 -14.65 17.10
C ASN A 44 10.92 -14.91 16.08
N THR A 45 10.84 -16.12 15.54
CA THR A 45 9.70 -16.52 14.69
C THR A 45 8.43 -16.62 15.53
N SER A 46 7.37 -15.98 15.05
CA SER A 46 6.04 -16.05 15.65
C SER A 46 5.35 -17.37 15.31
N ALA A 47 4.43 -17.81 16.18
CA ALA A 47 3.53 -18.93 15.91
C ALA A 47 2.28 -18.50 15.13
N LEU A 48 2.16 -17.21 14.80
CA LEU A 48 1.09 -16.72 13.93
C LEU A 48 1.15 -17.42 12.58
N ASP A 49 0.04 -18.07 12.24
CA ASP A 49 -0.13 -18.76 10.98
C ASP A 49 -0.11 -17.77 9.80
N VAL A 50 0.66 -18.12 8.78
CA VAL A 50 0.74 -17.40 7.50
C VAL A 50 0.41 -18.29 6.32
N GLU A 51 -0.03 -19.55 6.54
CA GLU A 51 -0.30 -20.53 5.48
C GLU A 51 -1.35 -20.07 4.47
N LYS A 52 -2.24 -19.17 4.88
CA LYS A 52 -3.25 -18.55 4.01
C LYS A 52 -2.68 -17.54 3.00
N TYR A 53 -1.44 -17.09 3.16
CA TYR A 53 -0.83 -16.06 2.32
C TYR A 53 0.30 -16.63 1.45
N THR A 54 0.07 -16.68 0.13
CA THR A 54 0.92 -17.40 -0.84
C THR A 54 2.41 -17.02 -0.82
N ASN A 55 2.74 -15.76 -0.57
CA ASN A 55 4.12 -15.26 -0.57
C ASN A 55 4.71 -15.09 0.84
N CYS A 56 3.92 -15.24 1.90
CA CYS A 56 4.41 -15.00 3.26
C CYS A 56 5.21 -16.20 3.77
N VAL A 57 6.32 -15.90 4.45
CA VAL A 57 7.18 -16.92 5.04
C VAL A 57 6.84 -17.09 6.50
N ASN A 58 6.89 -16.00 7.28
CA ASN A 58 6.58 -15.99 8.72
C ASN A 58 6.42 -14.56 9.22
N TRP A 59 5.66 -14.40 10.31
CA TRP A 59 5.80 -13.25 11.19
C TRP A 59 7.03 -13.41 12.08
N VAL A 60 7.79 -12.34 12.25
CA VAL A 60 9.00 -12.28 13.08
C VAL A 60 8.88 -11.12 14.07
N LEU A 61 9.29 -11.39 15.31
CA LEU A 61 9.44 -10.38 16.35
C LEU A 61 10.90 -9.93 16.37
N LEU A 62 11.14 -8.64 16.17
CA LEU A 62 12.49 -8.07 16.12
C LEU A 62 13.15 -8.08 17.50
N LYS A 63 14.46 -7.81 17.51
CA LYS A 63 15.32 -7.89 18.70
C LYS A 63 14.84 -7.08 19.91
N ASP A 64 14.13 -5.98 19.68
CA ASP A 64 13.53 -5.15 20.74
C ASP A 64 12.39 -5.84 21.51
N GLN A 65 11.98 -7.03 21.06
CA GLN A 65 10.90 -7.82 21.63
C GLN A 65 9.54 -7.12 21.60
N LYS A 66 9.38 -6.09 20.77
CA LYS A 66 8.15 -5.28 20.65
C LYS A 66 7.68 -5.12 19.22
N THR A 67 8.60 -5.02 18.26
CA THR A 67 8.25 -4.74 16.86
C THR A 67 7.99 -6.04 16.10
N MET A 68 6.79 -6.18 15.56
CA MET A 68 6.43 -7.26 14.65
C MET A 68 6.74 -6.89 13.21
N ALA A 69 7.24 -7.84 12.43
CA ALA A 69 7.47 -7.68 11.00
C ALA A 69 7.07 -8.97 10.26
N LEU A 70 6.66 -8.84 9.01
CA LEU A 70 6.32 -9.93 8.13
C LEU A 70 7.44 -10.16 7.15
N LEU A 71 7.93 -11.39 7.09
CA LEU A 71 8.90 -11.84 6.09
C LEU A 71 8.14 -12.50 4.95
N LYS A 72 8.33 -12.02 3.72
CA LYS A 72 7.74 -12.59 2.50
C LYS A 72 8.80 -12.92 1.46
N ARG A 73 8.46 -13.84 0.56
CA ARG A 73 9.24 -14.13 -0.65
C ARG A 73 8.96 -13.05 -1.71
N PRO A 74 9.95 -12.67 -2.52
CA PRO A 74 9.72 -11.89 -3.73
C PRO A 74 8.64 -12.54 -4.57
N PHE A 75 7.76 -11.71 -5.13
CA PHE A 75 6.64 -12.17 -5.94
C PHE A 75 7.06 -13.07 -7.10
N GLY A 76 8.15 -12.72 -7.79
CA GLY A 76 8.68 -13.55 -8.88
C GLY A 76 9.27 -14.90 -8.47
N ASP A 77 9.54 -15.13 -7.17
CA ASP A 77 9.92 -16.47 -6.68
C ASP A 77 8.70 -17.41 -6.62
N ILE A 78 7.48 -16.84 -6.55
CA ILE A 78 6.21 -17.57 -6.58
C ILE A 78 5.70 -17.72 -8.02
N TYR A 79 5.76 -16.64 -8.79
CA TYR A 79 5.27 -16.59 -10.17
C TYR A 79 6.44 -16.75 -11.15
N ARG A 80 6.72 -17.99 -11.56
CA ARG A 80 7.89 -18.35 -12.35
C ARG A 80 7.83 -17.94 -13.83
N GLU A 81 6.69 -17.40 -14.29
CA GLU A 81 6.49 -16.98 -15.68
C GLU A 81 6.89 -15.51 -15.94
N LEU A 82 7.41 -14.82 -14.93
CA LEU A 82 7.87 -13.43 -15.09
C LEU A 82 9.17 -13.35 -15.88
N THR A 83 9.30 -12.32 -16.71
CA THR A 83 10.60 -11.96 -17.28
C THR A 83 11.57 -11.52 -16.17
N LYS A 84 12.87 -11.53 -16.46
CA LYS A 84 13.90 -11.00 -15.55
C LYS A 84 13.60 -9.56 -15.13
N GLU A 85 13.18 -8.73 -16.08
CA GLU A 85 12.80 -7.34 -15.81
C GLU A 85 11.60 -7.26 -14.88
N GLN A 86 10.51 -7.98 -15.17
CA GLN A 86 9.30 -8.03 -14.34
C GLN A 86 9.58 -8.49 -12.91
N TYR A 87 10.45 -9.49 -12.74
CA TYR A 87 10.94 -9.93 -11.44
C TYR A 87 11.54 -8.76 -10.64
N TYR A 88 12.48 -8.03 -11.25
CA TYR A 88 13.17 -6.93 -10.58
C TYR A 88 12.26 -5.72 -10.38
N VAL A 89 11.37 -5.40 -11.32
CA VAL A 89 10.34 -4.35 -11.12
C VAL A 89 9.48 -4.70 -9.90
N SER A 90 8.99 -5.94 -9.80
CA SER A 90 8.21 -6.38 -8.65
C SER A 90 8.98 -6.28 -7.33
N LEU A 91 10.26 -6.66 -7.32
CA LEU A 91 11.12 -6.53 -6.14
C LEU A 91 11.31 -5.07 -5.74
N TYR A 92 11.73 -4.20 -6.67
CA TYR A 92 12.04 -2.80 -6.39
C TYR A 92 10.80 -1.92 -6.24
N ASN A 93 9.61 -2.40 -6.60
CA ASN A 93 8.35 -1.72 -6.27
C ASN A 93 8.22 -1.51 -4.75
N ASN A 94 8.67 -2.49 -3.96
CA ASN A 94 8.68 -2.40 -2.50
C ASN A 94 9.56 -1.25 -1.97
N ILE A 95 10.55 -0.80 -2.77
CA ILE A 95 11.48 0.27 -2.40
C ILE A 95 11.04 1.62 -2.95
N LEU A 96 10.65 1.68 -4.23
CA LEU A 96 10.28 2.93 -4.89
C LEU A 96 8.85 3.39 -4.57
N LEU A 97 7.86 2.48 -4.61
CA LEU A 97 6.46 2.87 -4.53
C LEU A 97 6.04 3.47 -3.18
N PRO A 98 6.66 3.14 -2.03
CA PRO A 98 6.45 3.91 -0.81
C PRO A 98 6.83 5.40 -0.95
N GLN A 99 7.85 5.74 -1.76
CA GLN A 99 8.23 7.13 -2.01
C GLN A 99 7.25 7.83 -2.94
N ILE A 100 6.76 7.13 -3.97
CA ILE A 100 5.71 7.65 -4.85
C ILE A 100 4.39 7.84 -4.06
N ALA A 101 4.05 6.92 -3.17
CA ALA A 101 2.87 7.03 -2.31
C ALA A 101 2.94 8.27 -1.42
N LYS A 102 4.12 8.61 -0.87
CA LYS A 102 4.33 9.84 -0.10
C LYS A 102 4.09 11.10 -0.94
N GLN A 103 4.52 11.13 -2.20
CA GLN A 103 4.22 12.25 -3.12
C GLN A 103 2.71 12.37 -3.39
N PHE A 104 1.99 11.25 -3.38
CA PHE A 104 0.52 11.20 -3.42
C PHE A 104 -0.13 11.44 -2.05
N GLN A 105 0.62 11.92 -1.05
CA GLN A 105 0.16 12.15 0.33
C GLN A 105 -0.47 10.90 0.99
N ASN A 106 -0.14 9.70 0.50
CA ASN A 106 -0.57 8.44 1.07
C ASN A 106 0.47 7.90 2.04
N LYS A 107 0.01 7.24 3.10
CA LYS A 107 0.87 6.39 3.92
C LYS A 107 1.08 5.06 3.19
N SER A 108 2.30 4.55 3.23
CA SER A 108 2.66 3.22 2.74
C SER A 108 3.23 2.39 3.88
N ALA A 109 3.06 1.08 3.84
CA ALA A 109 3.89 0.17 4.62
C ALA A 109 5.37 0.37 4.22
N GLN A 110 6.25 0.16 5.19
CA GLN A 110 7.69 0.22 4.98
C GLN A 110 8.20 -1.18 4.63
N TYR A 111 9.11 -1.24 3.66
CA TYR A 111 9.66 -2.49 3.17
C TYR A 111 11.17 -2.41 3.08
N TYR A 112 11.78 -3.57 3.25
CA TYR A 112 13.21 -3.76 3.14
C TYR A 112 13.52 -5.01 2.34
N ILE A 113 14.58 -4.95 1.54
CA ILE A 113 15.13 -6.14 0.89
C ILE A 113 16.10 -6.80 1.87
N VAL A 114 15.84 -8.07 2.18
CA VAL A 114 16.68 -8.89 3.04
C VAL A 114 17.62 -9.70 2.16
N ALA A 115 18.91 -9.63 2.48
CA ALA A 115 19.96 -10.36 1.80
C ALA A 115 19.79 -11.88 1.99
N GLY A 116 20.09 -12.64 0.95
CA GLY A 116 20.13 -14.09 1.02
C GLY A 116 21.17 -14.58 2.03
N ASN A 117 20.90 -15.72 2.65
CA ASN A 117 21.84 -16.29 3.63
C ASN A 117 23.11 -16.85 2.94
N LYS A 118 24.13 -17.20 3.73
CA LYS A 118 25.42 -17.71 3.24
C LYS A 118 25.28 -18.92 2.29
N PHE A 119 24.23 -19.71 2.44
CA PHE A 119 23.97 -20.93 1.66
C PHE A 119 23.12 -20.67 0.41
N ASN A 120 22.40 -19.55 0.36
CA ASN A 120 21.56 -19.18 -0.77
C ASN A 120 21.52 -17.67 -0.98
N ARG A 121 22.68 -17.11 -1.38
CA ARG A 121 22.89 -15.66 -1.53
C ARG A 121 21.98 -15.02 -2.58
N ASN A 122 21.46 -15.82 -3.51
CA ASN A 122 20.60 -15.35 -4.60
C ASN A 122 19.12 -15.26 -4.19
N MET A 123 18.71 -15.92 -3.09
CA MET A 123 17.34 -15.83 -2.59
C MET A 123 17.19 -14.57 -1.73
N LYS A 124 16.58 -13.53 -2.31
CA LYS A 124 16.19 -12.34 -1.56
C LYS A 124 14.88 -12.61 -0.81
N GLN A 125 14.66 -11.89 0.28
CA GLN A 125 13.35 -11.81 0.94
C GLN A 125 12.94 -10.36 1.08
N ILE A 126 11.67 -10.11 1.39
CA ILE A 126 11.18 -8.77 1.71
C ILE A 126 10.67 -8.80 3.14
N LEU A 127 11.13 -7.85 3.94
CA LEU A 127 10.65 -7.62 5.30
C LEU A 127 9.76 -6.39 5.30
N THR A 128 8.58 -6.47 5.90
CA THR A 128 7.72 -5.29 6.13
C THR A 128 7.33 -5.20 7.60
N VAL A 129 7.40 -4.01 8.17
CA VAL A 129 7.10 -3.80 9.59
C VAL A 129 5.61 -3.62 9.80
N ASP A 130 5.09 -4.19 10.88
CA ASP A 130 3.70 -4.06 11.27
C ASP A 130 3.33 -2.60 11.54
N PHE A 131 2.37 -2.09 10.76
CA PHE A 131 1.92 -0.70 10.84
C PHE A 131 0.80 -0.48 11.87
N LYS A 132 0.37 -1.55 12.58
CA LYS A 132 -0.61 -1.46 13.66
C LYS A 132 -0.04 -0.65 14.83
N LYS A 133 -0.84 0.26 15.38
CA LYS A 133 -0.56 0.87 16.68
C LYS A 133 -1.09 -0.03 17.79
N LYS A 134 -0.72 0.30 19.02
CA LYS A 134 -1.23 -0.39 20.21
C LYS A 134 -2.76 -0.39 20.22
N ASN A 135 -3.34 -1.57 20.44
CA ASN A 135 -4.79 -1.84 20.44
C ASN A 135 -5.49 -1.59 19.09
N GLU A 136 -4.75 -1.45 17.99
CA GLU A 136 -5.36 -1.48 16.66
C GLU A 136 -5.42 -2.90 16.13
N GLU A 137 -6.55 -3.26 15.52
CA GLU A 137 -6.73 -4.47 14.73
C GLU A 137 -6.94 -4.08 13.27
N LEU A 138 -6.37 -4.86 12.35
CA LEU A 138 -6.60 -4.69 10.92
C LEU A 138 -7.83 -5.51 10.54
N VAL A 139 -8.86 -4.84 10.02
CA VAL A 139 -10.01 -5.48 9.39
C VAL A 139 -9.88 -5.30 7.89
N HIS A 140 -9.87 -6.40 7.15
CA HIS A 140 -9.70 -6.36 5.70
C HIS A 140 -10.98 -5.86 5.01
N GLY A 141 -10.81 -5.36 3.79
CA GLY A 141 -11.93 -4.92 2.95
C GLY A 141 -13.00 -5.98 2.73
N GLU A 142 -12.58 -7.26 2.65
CA GLU A 142 -13.48 -8.40 2.52
C GLU A 142 -14.45 -8.49 3.71
N GLU A 143 -13.91 -8.45 4.93
CA GLU A 143 -14.69 -8.51 6.18
C GLU A 143 -15.63 -7.31 6.29
N ILE A 144 -15.17 -6.11 5.91
CA ILE A 144 -16.01 -4.90 5.89
C ILE A 144 -17.19 -5.08 4.93
N LEU A 145 -16.97 -5.66 3.75
CA LEU A 145 -18.03 -5.91 2.78
C LEU A 145 -18.99 -6.98 3.29
N GLU A 146 -18.49 -8.08 3.82
CA GLU A 146 -19.30 -9.17 4.38
C GLU A 146 -20.19 -8.67 5.53
N GLU A 147 -19.62 -8.01 6.54
CA GLU A 147 -20.36 -7.53 7.72
C GLU A 147 -21.32 -6.37 7.41
N SER A 148 -21.24 -5.76 6.22
CA SER A 148 -22.14 -4.68 5.79
C SER A 148 -23.13 -5.13 4.71
N ASP A 149 -23.37 -6.44 4.58
CA ASP A 149 -24.26 -7.08 3.60
C ASP A 149 -23.86 -6.79 2.13
N GLY A 150 -22.57 -6.60 1.88
CA GLY A 150 -21.98 -6.35 0.58
C GLY A 150 -21.48 -7.62 -0.12
N ASN A 151 -21.18 -7.49 -1.41
CA ASN A 151 -20.47 -8.53 -2.14
C ASN A 151 -18.98 -8.45 -1.81
N ILE A 152 -18.38 -9.51 -1.27
CA ILE A 152 -16.93 -9.59 -0.98
C ILE A 152 -16.03 -9.38 -2.21
N ASN A 153 -16.59 -9.51 -3.42
CA ASN A 153 -15.91 -9.25 -4.70
C ASN A 153 -16.28 -7.89 -5.31
N GLU A 154 -16.95 -7.00 -4.57
CA GLU A 154 -17.22 -5.64 -5.01
C GLU A 154 -15.90 -4.89 -5.27
N LEU A 155 -15.84 -4.21 -6.41
CA LEU A 155 -14.66 -3.46 -6.88
C LEU A 155 -15.00 -2.01 -7.23
N ASN A 156 -16.29 -1.66 -7.31
CA ASN A 156 -16.71 -0.29 -7.55
C ASN A 156 -16.42 0.59 -6.33
N ILE A 157 -15.61 1.63 -6.54
CA ILE A 157 -15.10 2.48 -5.46
C ILE A 157 -16.24 3.15 -4.69
N GLN A 158 -17.27 3.66 -5.38
CA GLN A 158 -18.40 4.31 -4.70
C GLN A 158 -19.23 3.32 -3.88
N SER A 159 -19.43 2.10 -4.39
CA SER A 159 -20.10 1.01 -3.68
C SER A 159 -19.33 0.65 -2.40
N ILE A 160 -18.02 0.42 -2.51
CA ILE A 160 -17.15 0.13 -1.36
C ILE A 160 -17.22 1.25 -0.31
N MET A 161 -17.19 2.52 -0.71
CA MET A 161 -17.31 3.63 0.25
C MET A 161 -18.64 3.62 1.02
N LYS A 162 -19.74 3.18 0.40
CA LYS A 162 -21.02 3.03 1.10
C LYS A 162 -20.94 1.94 2.17
N HIS A 163 -20.28 0.82 1.85
CA HIS A 163 -20.05 -0.28 2.79
C HIS A 163 -19.12 0.13 3.94
N ILE A 164 -18.03 0.85 3.67
CA ILE A 164 -17.17 1.46 4.71
C ILE A 164 -18.01 2.33 5.65
N ASN A 165 -18.87 3.20 5.09
CA ASN A 165 -19.71 4.08 5.88
C ASN A 165 -20.72 3.29 6.73
N LYS A 166 -21.39 2.28 6.16
CA LYS A 166 -22.34 1.43 6.90
C LYS A 166 -21.66 0.71 8.06
N TYR A 167 -20.59 -0.03 7.76
CA TYR A 167 -19.81 -0.81 8.72
C TYR A 167 -19.33 0.02 9.92
N LEU A 168 -18.73 1.19 9.67
CA LEU A 168 -18.18 2.02 10.74
C LEU A 168 -19.27 2.73 11.56
N ASN A 169 -20.39 3.12 10.95
CA ASN A 169 -21.49 3.75 11.67
C ASN A 169 -22.21 2.75 12.59
N GLU A 170 -22.47 1.52 12.12
CA GLU A 170 -23.13 0.47 12.91
C GLU A 170 -22.31 0.10 14.16
N LYS A 171 -20.98 0.18 14.09
CA LYS A 171 -20.06 -0.04 15.23
C LYS A 171 -19.75 1.22 16.06
N ALA A 172 -20.44 2.33 15.76
CA ALA A 172 -20.36 3.61 16.47
C ALA A 172 -18.95 4.24 16.48
N PHE A 173 -18.20 4.15 15.37
CA PHE A 173 -16.95 4.90 15.20
C PHE A 173 -17.22 6.39 14.94
N LYS A 174 -16.23 7.24 15.25
CA LYS A 174 -16.37 8.70 15.11
C LYS A 174 -16.55 9.12 13.65
N SER A 175 -17.54 9.98 13.39
CA SER A 175 -17.84 10.50 12.05
C SER A 175 -16.63 11.17 11.37
N GLN A 176 -15.80 11.90 12.13
CA GLN A 176 -14.58 12.51 11.61
C GLN A 176 -13.58 11.47 11.06
N ASP A 177 -13.46 10.33 11.72
CA ASP A 177 -12.59 9.24 11.26
C ASP A 177 -13.18 8.61 9.98
N ILE A 178 -14.50 8.40 9.92
CA ILE A 178 -15.21 7.87 8.73
C ILE A 178 -14.98 8.77 7.50
N ASP A 179 -15.16 10.08 7.66
CA ASP A 179 -14.94 11.04 6.57
C ASP A 179 -13.47 11.09 6.13
N THR A 180 -12.53 10.98 7.07
CA THR A 180 -11.10 10.89 6.76
C THR A 180 -10.80 9.62 5.98
N ILE A 181 -11.30 8.46 6.42
CA ILE A 181 -11.10 7.18 5.75
C ILE A 181 -11.61 7.21 4.32
N LYS A 182 -12.81 7.77 4.07
CA LYS A 182 -13.35 7.88 2.71
C LYS A 182 -12.46 8.72 1.79
N LYS A 183 -11.96 9.86 2.28
CA LYS A 183 -11.03 10.70 1.51
C LYS A 183 -9.74 9.96 1.20
N GLU A 184 -9.15 9.32 2.20
CA GLU A 184 -7.92 8.55 2.03
C GLU A 184 -8.13 7.33 1.12
N PHE A 185 -9.29 6.67 1.17
CA PHE A 185 -9.63 5.58 0.25
C PHE A 185 -9.69 6.05 -1.21
N ILE A 186 -10.23 7.25 -1.47
CA ILE A 186 -10.19 7.88 -2.80
C ILE A 186 -8.74 8.15 -3.22
N LYS A 187 -7.90 8.71 -2.33
CA LYS A 187 -6.48 8.95 -2.61
C LYS A 187 -5.72 7.65 -2.93
N GLN A 188 -5.93 6.60 -2.15
CA GLN A 188 -5.32 5.29 -2.39
C GLN A 188 -5.80 4.68 -3.72
N SER A 189 -7.08 4.85 -4.05
CA SER A 189 -7.63 4.37 -5.33
C SER A 189 -7.08 5.13 -6.54
N LEU A 190 -6.83 6.44 -6.41
CA LEU A 190 -6.13 7.21 -7.44
C LEU A 190 -4.67 6.78 -7.56
N PHE A 191 -3.98 6.58 -6.44
CA PHE A 191 -2.59 6.10 -6.44
C PHE A 191 -2.46 4.72 -7.09
N ASN A 192 -3.31 3.76 -6.73
CA ASN A 192 -3.33 2.42 -7.32
C ASN A 192 -3.53 2.47 -8.84
N ARG A 193 -4.41 3.37 -9.29
CA ARG A 193 -4.61 3.66 -10.71
C ARG A 193 -3.37 4.24 -11.37
N PHE A 194 -2.68 5.15 -10.68
CA PHE A 194 -1.45 5.76 -11.17
C PHE A 194 -0.33 4.74 -11.36
N VAL A 195 -0.09 3.90 -10.36
CA VAL A 195 0.95 2.85 -10.40
C VAL A 195 0.54 1.60 -11.17
N LYS A 196 -0.67 1.55 -11.74
CA LYS A 196 -1.28 0.37 -12.37
C LYS A 196 -1.19 -0.88 -11.48
N GLN A 197 -1.70 -0.77 -10.24
CA GLN A 197 -1.84 -1.92 -9.35
C GLN A 197 -2.86 -2.90 -9.93
N THR A 198 -2.43 -4.12 -10.22
CA THR A 198 -3.29 -5.14 -10.82
C THR A 198 -4.03 -6.00 -9.79
N ASP A 199 -3.59 -6.01 -8.53
CA ASP A 199 -4.15 -6.85 -7.45
C ASP A 199 -4.81 -6.07 -6.31
N GLU A 200 -5.88 -5.34 -6.64
CA GLU A 200 -6.70 -4.59 -5.68
C GLU A 200 -7.85 -5.43 -5.10
N ASN A 201 -7.64 -6.72 -4.88
CA ASN A 201 -8.63 -7.57 -4.21
C ASN A 201 -8.91 -7.05 -2.77
N ASN A 202 -10.02 -7.49 -2.17
CA ASN A 202 -10.47 -6.95 -0.88
C ASN A 202 -9.70 -7.46 0.35
N HIS A 203 -8.71 -8.35 0.18
CA HIS A 203 -7.71 -8.64 1.23
C HIS A 203 -6.56 -7.63 1.22
N ASN A 204 -6.31 -6.97 0.07
CA ASN A 204 -5.18 -6.06 -0.16
C ASN A 204 -5.45 -4.61 0.24
N TRP A 205 -6.47 -4.38 1.05
CA TRP A 205 -6.71 -3.13 1.77
C TRP A 205 -7.50 -3.40 3.05
N GLY A 206 -7.53 -2.43 3.95
CA GLY A 206 -8.29 -2.55 5.18
C GLY A 206 -8.33 -1.28 6.01
N ILE A 207 -9.00 -1.37 7.16
CA ILE A 207 -9.15 -0.31 8.14
C ILE A 207 -8.58 -0.80 9.47
N LEU A 208 -7.85 0.08 10.14
CA LEU A 208 -7.31 -0.15 11.46
C LEU A 208 -8.29 0.39 12.50
N LEU A 209 -8.78 -0.49 13.36
CA LEU A 209 -9.79 -0.20 14.38
C LEU A 209 -9.17 -0.25 15.76
N ASN A 210 -9.36 0.81 16.54
CA ASN A 210 -9.16 0.78 17.98
C ASN A 210 -10.54 0.83 18.64
N GLU A 211 -11.07 -0.35 18.96
CA GLU A 211 -12.41 -0.53 19.54
C GLU A 211 -12.55 0.16 20.90
N LYS A 212 -11.46 0.19 21.70
CA LYS A 212 -11.46 0.80 23.03
C LYS A 212 -11.67 2.31 22.97
N GLU A 213 -11.04 2.98 22.01
CA GLU A 213 -11.12 4.43 21.86
C GLU A 213 -12.17 4.87 20.82
N LYS A 214 -12.83 3.90 20.18
CA LYS A 214 -13.71 4.09 19.02
C LYS A 214 -13.06 4.98 17.96
N ARG A 215 -11.81 4.67 17.64
CA ARG A 215 -11.02 5.34 16.60
C ARG A 215 -10.81 4.41 15.42
N ALA A 216 -10.85 4.97 14.23
CA ALA A 216 -10.55 4.24 13.00
C ALA A 216 -9.63 5.05 12.09
N ARG A 217 -8.81 4.36 11.30
CA ARG A 217 -8.05 4.98 10.20
C ARG A 217 -7.84 3.97 9.10
N ILE A 218 -7.66 4.43 7.86
CA ILE A 218 -7.31 3.53 6.77
C ILE A 218 -5.92 2.91 7.05
N ALA A 219 -5.75 1.64 6.69
CA ALA A 219 -4.43 1.04 6.69
C ALA A 219 -3.52 1.77 5.67
N PRO A 220 -2.21 1.89 5.93
CA PRO A 220 -1.27 2.30 4.89
C PRO A 220 -1.41 1.42 3.66
N ILE A 221 -1.05 1.93 2.49
CA ILE A 221 -1.00 1.11 1.28
C ILE A 221 0.03 -0.01 1.48
N TYR A 222 -0.35 -1.24 1.16
CA TYR A 222 0.54 -2.40 1.20
C TYR A 222 0.34 -3.31 -0.02
N ASP A 223 1.19 -4.33 -0.13
CA ASP A 223 1.18 -5.32 -1.22
C ASP A 223 1.37 -4.72 -2.62
N LEU A 224 2.48 -3.99 -2.80
CA LEU A 224 2.82 -3.24 -4.00
C LEU A 224 3.55 -4.06 -5.08
N ASP A 225 3.62 -5.38 -4.91
CA ASP A 225 4.38 -6.28 -5.78
C ASP A 225 3.83 -6.32 -7.23
N CYS A 226 2.51 -6.14 -7.39
CA CYS A 226 1.76 -6.29 -8.64
C CYS A 226 1.50 -4.96 -9.38
N CYS A 227 2.37 -3.97 -9.18
CA CYS A 227 2.33 -2.64 -9.80
C CYS A 227 3.34 -2.48 -10.95
N CYS A 228 3.24 -1.39 -11.69
CA CYS A 228 4.22 -0.98 -12.71
C CYS A 228 4.45 -2.04 -13.80
N GLU A 229 3.39 -2.76 -14.17
CA GLU A 229 3.42 -3.80 -15.21
C GLU A 229 4.36 -4.97 -14.90
N SER A 230 4.59 -5.24 -13.60
CA SER A 230 5.41 -6.35 -13.10
C SER A 230 4.84 -7.75 -13.39
N GLY A 231 3.68 -7.87 -14.06
CA GLY A 231 3.12 -9.14 -14.50
C GLY A 231 1.77 -9.02 -15.19
N THR A 232 1.40 -10.04 -15.98
CA THR A 232 0.17 -10.12 -16.78
C THR A 232 -0.99 -10.81 -16.07
N LEU A 233 -0.89 -11.02 -14.74
CA LEU A 233 -1.94 -11.72 -14.01
C LEU A 233 -3.23 -10.90 -14.09
N ARG A 234 -4.26 -11.46 -14.72
CA ARG A 234 -5.62 -10.89 -14.76
C ARG A 234 -6.20 -10.94 -13.35
N LYS A 235 -5.85 -9.95 -12.55
CA LYS A 235 -6.26 -9.83 -11.16
C LYS A 235 -7.39 -8.81 -11.01
N LYS A 236 -7.88 -8.68 -9.78
CA LYS A 236 -9.03 -7.83 -9.42
C LYS A 236 -8.55 -6.38 -9.34
N VAL A 237 -9.18 -5.47 -10.06
CA VAL A 237 -8.82 -4.04 -10.12
C VAL A 237 -10.06 -3.22 -9.80
N ARG A 238 -9.92 -2.19 -8.98
CA ARG A 238 -11.05 -1.33 -8.61
C ARG A 238 -11.57 -0.55 -9.82
N THR A 239 -12.87 -0.31 -9.82
CA THR A 239 -13.57 0.35 -10.92
C THR A 239 -14.25 1.64 -10.48
N THR A 240 -14.33 2.57 -11.43
CA THR A 240 -15.22 3.74 -11.37
C THR A 240 -16.66 3.33 -11.59
N SER A 241 -17.60 4.27 -11.44
CA SER A 241 -19.04 4.06 -11.67
C SER A 241 -19.37 3.48 -13.05
N ASP A 242 -18.60 3.84 -14.08
CA ASP A 242 -18.72 3.34 -15.45
C ASP A 242 -17.96 2.02 -15.72
N GLY A 243 -17.37 1.42 -14.69
CA GLY A 243 -16.61 0.17 -14.80
C GLY A 243 -15.15 0.34 -15.20
N SER A 244 -14.65 1.57 -15.39
CA SER A 244 -13.28 1.82 -15.85
C SER A 244 -12.22 1.54 -14.80
N LYS A 245 -11.15 0.83 -15.20
CA LYS A 245 -10.08 0.35 -14.31
C LYS A 245 -8.89 1.29 -14.17
N TYR A 246 -8.36 1.80 -15.28
CA TYR A 246 -7.18 2.67 -15.27
C TYR A 246 -7.39 4.07 -15.86
N ASP A 247 -8.60 4.34 -16.35
CA ASP A 247 -8.99 5.63 -16.92
C ASP A 247 -9.07 6.70 -15.80
N PHE A 248 -8.26 7.75 -15.91
CA PHE A 248 -8.28 8.89 -14.98
C PHE A 248 -9.46 9.83 -15.22
N GLY A 249 -9.91 10.01 -16.47
CA GLY A 249 -11.06 10.84 -16.80
C GLY A 249 -12.34 10.31 -16.15
N ALA A 250 -12.54 8.99 -16.17
CA ALA A 250 -13.61 8.32 -15.42
C ALA A 250 -13.52 8.58 -13.92
N PHE A 251 -12.31 8.58 -13.36
CA PHE A 251 -12.09 8.85 -11.95
C PHE A 251 -12.42 10.31 -11.60
N PHE A 252 -12.04 11.26 -12.45
CA PHE A 252 -12.40 12.67 -12.28
C PHE A 252 -13.90 12.91 -12.43
N ARG A 253 -14.61 12.19 -13.31
CA ARG A 253 -16.08 12.26 -13.34
C ARG A 253 -16.74 11.81 -12.03
N ASP A 254 -16.16 10.83 -11.33
CA ASP A 254 -16.69 10.34 -10.06
C ASP A 254 -16.38 11.26 -8.86
N PHE A 255 -15.18 11.88 -8.85
CA PHE A 255 -14.64 12.53 -7.64
C PHE A 255 -14.18 13.98 -7.84
N GLY A 256 -14.05 14.44 -9.08
CA GLY A 256 -13.52 15.76 -9.47
C GLY A 256 -14.36 16.93 -8.97
N ASP A 257 -15.66 16.78 -8.77
CA ASP A 257 -16.50 17.88 -8.26
C ASP A 257 -16.21 18.25 -6.79
N LYS A 258 -15.39 17.44 -6.10
CA LYS A 258 -15.04 17.67 -4.69
C LYS A 258 -13.90 18.66 -4.60
N LYS A 259 -14.17 19.86 -4.09
CA LYS A 259 -13.15 20.93 -3.89
C LYS A 259 -11.86 20.47 -3.22
N TRP A 260 -11.96 19.65 -2.17
CA TRP A 260 -10.78 19.11 -1.48
C TRP A 260 -9.96 18.15 -2.36
N PHE A 261 -10.62 17.44 -3.27
CA PHE A 261 -9.98 16.48 -4.17
C PHE A 261 -9.27 17.20 -5.31
N ASN A 262 -9.87 18.23 -5.91
CA ASN A 262 -9.18 19.06 -6.91
C ASN A 262 -7.91 19.70 -6.35
N LYS A 263 -8.00 20.31 -5.16
CA LYS A 263 -6.81 20.86 -4.50
C LYS A 263 -5.74 19.80 -4.26
N TYR A 264 -6.14 18.62 -3.79
CA TYR A 264 -5.22 17.49 -3.62
C TYR A 264 -4.57 17.06 -4.95
N VAL A 265 -5.32 17.01 -6.05
CA VAL A 265 -4.79 16.64 -7.37
C VAL A 265 -3.79 17.67 -7.89
N GLU A 266 -4.08 18.96 -7.70
CA GLU A 266 -3.15 20.04 -8.05
C GLU A 266 -1.82 19.91 -7.30
N GLU A 267 -1.88 19.70 -5.99
CA GLU A 267 -0.69 19.46 -5.16
C GLU A 267 0.10 18.23 -5.63
N VAL A 268 -0.57 17.12 -5.94
CA VAL A 268 0.11 15.92 -6.47
C VAL A 268 0.77 16.20 -7.83
N ILE A 269 0.11 16.96 -8.72
CA ILE A 269 0.68 17.30 -10.03
C ILE A 269 1.91 18.22 -9.87
N GLU A 270 1.87 19.14 -8.92
CA GLU A 270 2.97 20.07 -8.63
C GLU A 270 4.16 19.36 -7.98
N ASP A 271 3.91 18.44 -7.04
CA ASP A 271 4.95 17.80 -6.23
C ASP A 271 5.57 16.54 -6.86
N PHE A 272 4.93 15.95 -7.87
CA PHE A 272 5.37 14.69 -8.44
C PHE A 272 6.73 14.81 -9.14
N ASP A 273 7.70 14.01 -8.68
CA ASP A 273 9.04 13.92 -9.26
C ASP A 273 9.61 12.51 -9.07
N ILE A 274 9.71 11.78 -10.18
CA ILE A 274 10.26 10.41 -10.19
C ILE A 274 11.75 10.36 -9.81
N ASN A 275 12.55 11.36 -10.20
CA ASN A 275 13.98 11.36 -9.87
C ASN A 275 14.17 11.61 -8.36
N LYS A 276 13.37 12.51 -7.78
CA LYS A 276 13.33 12.72 -6.34
C LYS A 276 12.86 11.47 -5.60
N ALA A 277 11.86 10.74 -6.11
CA ALA A 277 11.43 9.48 -5.52
C ALA A 277 12.53 8.41 -5.53
N ILE A 278 13.27 8.27 -6.63
CA ILE A 278 14.41 7.34 -6.74
C ILE A 278 15.53 7.73 -5.76
N GLN A 279 15.85 9.03 -5.67
CA GLN A 279 16.85 9.53 -4.74
C GLN A 279 16.44 9.30 -3.27
N ASN A 280 15.18 9.56 -2.94
CA ASN A 280 14.64 9.32 -1.60
C ASN A 280 14.66 7.83 -1.26
N ALA A 281 14.34 6.96 -2.22
CA ALA A 281 14.37 5.51 -2.01
C ALA A 281 15.78 5.04 -1.60
N LYS A 282 16.81 5.48 -2.32
CA LYS A 282 18.21 5.22 -1.95
C LYS A 282 18.57 5.80 -0.59
N THR A 283 18.12 7.02 -0.31
CA THR A 283 18.46 7.73 0.94
C THR A 283 17.84 7.05 2.16
N GLU A 284 16.59 6.59 2.03
CA GLU A 284 15.85 5.99 3.14
C GLU A 284 16.18 4.52 3.39
N THR A 285 16.51 3.75 2.35
CA THR A 285 16.72 2.30 2.50
C THR A 285 18.16 1.85 2.22
N GLY A 286 19.03 2.75 1.75
CA GLY A 286 20.39 2.42 1.28
C GLY A 286 20.44 1.64 -0.04
N ILE A 287 19.29 1.25 -0.61
CA ILE A 287 19.21 0.39 -1.80
C ILE A 287 19.38 1.24 -3.07
N GLU A 288 20.41 0.93 -3.86
CA GLU A 288 20.52 1.46 -5.23
C GLU A 288 19.65 0.64 -6.19
N ILE A 289 18.63 1.26 -6.77
CA ILE A 289 17.83 0.64 -7.83
C ILE A 289 18.71 0.51 -9.09
N PRO A 290 18.81 -0.68 -9.72
CA PRO A 290 19.62 -0.89 -10.92
C PRO A 290 19.21 0.05 -12.07
N THR A 291 20.18 0.45 -12.89
CA THR A 291 19.97 1.42 -13.99
C THR A 291 18.84 1.01 -14.93
N GLU A 292 18.80 -0.24 -15.38
CA GLU A 292 17.74 -0.74 -16.28
C GLU A 292 16.34 -0.56 -15.65
N ILE A 293 16.21 -0.81 -14.35
CA ILE A 293 14.96 -0.68 -13.61
C ILE A 293 14.60 0.79 -13.35
N LYS A 294 15.59 1.65 -13.10
CA LYS A 294 15.37 3.11 -13.02
C LYS A 294 14.82 3.67 -14.32
N GLU A 295 15.36 3.24 -15.47
CA GLU A 295 14.87 3.67 -16.78
C GLU A 295 13.45 3.16 -17.05
N HIS A 296 13.13 1.90 -16.69
CA HIS A 296 11.73 1.42 -16.69
C HIS A 296 10.80 2.35 -15.92
N TYR A 297 11.15 2.69 -14.66
CA TYR A 297 10.33 3.56 -13.84
C TYR A 297 10.19 4.97 -14.40
N LYS A 298 11.27 5.57 -14.93
CA LYS A 298 11.20 6.91 -15.54
C LYS A 298 10.26 6.94 -16.74
N ASN A 299 10.37 5.94 -17.62
CA ASN A 299 9.51 5.85 -18.80
C ASN A 299 8.05 5.63 -18.38
N PHE A 300 7.82 4.60 -17.55
CA PHE A 300 6.49 4.25 -17.05
C PHE A 300 5.82 5.44 -16.36
N PHE A 301 6.47 6.04 -15.37
CA PHE A 301 5.87 7.14 -14.61
C PHE A 301 5.80 8.45 -15.38
N GLY A 302 6.71 8.68 -16.33
CA GLY A 302 6.61 9.79 -17.27
C GLY A 302 5.31 9.72 -18.06
N GLU A 303 5.03 8.58 -18.69
CA GLU A 303 3.79 8.35 -19.44
C GLU A 303 2.55 8.47 -18.53
N ARG A 304 2.55 7.81 -17.37
CA ARG A 304 1.43 7.87 -16.41
C ARG A 304 1.17 9.27 -15.90
N PHE A 305 2.21 10.06 -15.66
CA PHE A 305 2.07 11.45 -15.21
C PHE A 305 1.43 12.34 -16.27
N TYR A 306 1.85 12.24 -17.53
CA TYR A 306 1.24 13.02 -18.61
C TYR A 306 -0.21 12.61 -18.86
N GLU A 307 -0.54 11.31 -18.77
CA GLU A 307 -1.93 10.84 -18.88
C GLU A 307 -2.80 11.37 -17.73
N PHE A 308 -2.31 11.28 -16.49
CA PHE A 308 -2.99 11.79 -15.29
C PHE A 308 -3.24 13.30 -15.39
N LYS A 309 -2.18 14.07 -15.68
CA LYS A 309 -2.25 15.53 -15.81
C LYS A 309 -3.16 15.96 -16.95
N GLY A 310 -3.06 15.31 -18.11
CA GLY A 310 -3.90 15.61 -19.28
C GLY A 310 -5.38 15.33 -19.00
N ALA A 311 -5.70 14.22 -18.33
CA ALA A 311 -7.07 13.91 -17.92
C ALA A 311 -7.64 14.95 -16.94
N TYR A 312 -6.82 15.45 -16.00
CA TYR A 312 -7.24 16.51 -15.08
C TYR A 312 -7.51 17.83 -15.80
N GLN A 313 -6.62 18.24 -16.70
CA GLN A 313 -6.79 19.47 -17.50
C GLN A 313 -8.05 19.42 -18.38
N LYS A 314 -8.33 18.26 -18.98
CA LYS A 314 -9.55 18.03 -19.74
C LYS A 314 -10.79 18.14 -18.86
N PHE A 315 -10.80 17.50 -17.68
CA PHE A 315 -11.89 17.61 -16.71
C PHE A 315 -12.18 19.07 -16.32
N LEU A 316 -11.14 19.86 -15.98
CA LEU A 316 -11.32 21.27 -15.63
C LEU A 316 -11.93 22.09 -16.78
N THR A 317 -11.53 21.82 -18.02
CA THR A 317 -12.05 22.53 -19.20
C THR A 317 -13.54 22.20 -19.40
N GLU A 318 -13.91 20.92 -19.28
CA GLU A 318 -15.30 20.46 -19.40
C GLU A 318 -16.19 21.02 -18.28
N GLU A 319 -15.70 21.17 -17.05
CA GLU A 319 -16.45 21.78 -15.95
C GLU A 319 -16.64 23.29 -16.13
N ILE A 320 -15.60 24.02 -16.55
CA ILE A 320 -15.68 25.46 -16.85
C ILE A 320 -16.73 25.72 -17.95
N ASP A 321 -16.77 24.87 -18.98
CA ASP A 321 -17.73 25.03 -20.08
C ASP A 321 -19.17 24.74 -19.65
N LYS A 322 -19.39 23.82 -18.70
CA LYS A 322 -20.72 23.58 -18.09
C LYS A 322 -21.20 24.76 -17.25
N GLU A 323 -20.31 25.36 -16.45
CA GLU A 323 -20.64 26.54 -15.63
C GLU A 323 -21.07 27.71 -16.51
N LYS A 324 -20.32 28.00 -17.59
CA LYS A 324 -20.67 29.05 -18.56
C LYS A 324 -22.01 28.80 -19.27
N GLN A 325 -22.36 27.54 -19.58
CA GLN A 325 -23.65 27.22 -20.19
C GLN A 325 -24.83 27.37 -19.23
N ASN A 326 -24.61 27.19 -17.93
CA ASN A 326 -25.63 27.37 -16.90
C ASN A 326 -25.83 28.84 -16.51
N GLU A 327 -24.85 29.72 -16.70
CA GLU A 327 -25.00 31.18 -16.49
C GLU A 327 -25.73 31.90 -17.63
N VAL A 328 -25.88 31.25 -18.80
CA VAL A 328 -26.56 31.80 -19.99
C VAL A 328 -28.04 31.36 -20.08
N ARG A 329 -28.51 30.53 -19.15
CA ARG A 329 -29.92 30.11 -18.99
C ARG A 329 -30.55 30.81 -17.79
#